data_AF-K3ZVN8-F1
#
_entry.id   AF-K3ZVN8-F1
#
_cell.length_a   1.000
_cell.length_b   1.000
_cell.length_c   1.000
_cell.angle_alpha   90.00
_cell.angle_beta   90.00
_cell.angle_gamma   90.00
#
_symmetry.space_group_name_H-M   'P 1'
#
loop_
_entity.id
_entity.type
_entity.pdbx_description
1 polymer ?
#
loop_
_entity_poly.entity_id
_entity_poly.type
_entity_poly.pdbx_seq_one_letter_code
_entity_poly.pdbx_strand_id
1 'polypeptide(L)'
;MARIPSLKSLNAFPHAEEHLLKKTYSGAIVTILGLIIMFTLFVHELQFYLTTYTVHQMSVDLKRGETLPIHINMSFPSLPCEVLSVDAIDMSGKHEVDLHTNIWKLRLDRYGHIIGTEYLSDLVEKGHGAHHDHDHGHEHHDEQKKHEPTFNEDAEKMVKSVKQALENGEGCRVYGMLDVQRVAGNFHISVHGLNIFVAEKIFEGSSHVNVSHVIHDLSFGPKYPGIHNPLDETTRILHDTSGTFKYYIKVVPTEYRYLSKKVLPTNQFSVTEYFLPIRPTDRAWPGNCFISPFMLR
;
A
#
# COMPACT_ATOMS: atom_id res chain seq x y z
N MET A 1 -17.51 35.64 34.69
CA MET A 1 -16.24 35.84 35.42
C MET A 1 -16.42 35.36 36.86
N ALA A 2 -16.05 34.12 37.16
CA ALA A 2 -16.11 33.59 38.52
C ALA A 2 -15.01 34.26 39.38
N ARG A 3 -15.41 34.90 40.49
CA ARG A 3 -14.48 35.44 41.49
C ARG A 3 -13.84 34.28 42.23
N ILE A 4 -12.53 34.14 42.09
CA ILE A 4 -11.72 33.20 42.86
C ILE A 4 -11.82 33.60 44.35
N PRO A 5 -12.26 32.70 45.26
CA PRO A 5 -12.33 33.00 46.69
C PRO A 5 -10.94 33.36 47.24
N SER A 6 -10.92 34.32 48.17
CA SER A 6 -9.70 34.79 48.85
C SER A 6 -8.90 33.63 49.43
N LEU A 7 -7.65 33.47 48.97
CA LEU A 7 -6.68 32.43 49.39
C LEU A 7 -6.36 32.42 50.90
N LYS A 8 -6.93 33.34 51.69
CA LYS A 8 -6.74 33.42 53.16
C LYS A 8 -7.25 32.20 53.93
N SER A 9 -8.16 31.40 53.37
CA SER A 9 -8.74 30.23 54.06
C SER A 9 -8.04 28.90 53.77
N LEU A 10 -6.96 28.88 52.98
CA LEU A 10 -6.28 27.65 52.51
C LEU A 10 -4.97 27.31 53.26
N ASN A 11 -4.74 27.91 54.44
CA ASN A 11 -3.56 27.59 55.26
C ASN A 11 -3.94 26.60 56.38
N ALA A 12 -3.40 25.38 56.32
CA ALA A 12 -3.64 24.30 57.28
C ALA A 12 -2.92 24.49 58.64
N PHE A 13 -2.18 25.59 58.84
CA PHE A 13 -1.37 25.85 60.05
C PHE A 13 -1.75 27.20 60.71
N PRO A 14 -1.76 27.27 62.06
CA PRO A 14 -2.05 28.51 62.79
C PRO A 14 -1.00 29.58 62.50
N HIS A 15 -1.43 30.80 62.17
CA HIS A 15 -0.53 31.94 61.96
C HIS A 15 0.19 32.30 63.27
N ALA A 16 1.51 32.47 63.22
CA ALA A 16 2.28 32.98 64.34
C ALA A 16 1.95 34.46 64.61
N GLU A 17 2.06 34.88 65.86
CA GLU A 17 1.77 36.25 66.30
C GLU A 17 2.70 37.27 65.63
N GLU A 18 2.16 38.42 65.22
CA GLU A 18 2.84 39.39 64.35
C GLU A 18 4.11 40.00 64.98
N HIS A 19 4.23 39.99 66.31
CA HIS A 19 5.38 40.53 67.05
C HIS A 19 6.58 39.57 67.10
N LEU A 20 6.40 38.30 66.75
CA LEU A 20 7.47 37.30 66.63
C LEU A 20 7.99 37.16 65.19
N LEU A 21 7.35 37.86 64.23
CA LEU A 21 7.63 37.79 62.80
C LEU A 21 8.38 39.04 62.31
N LYS A 22 9.70 38.92 62.15
CA LYS A 22 10.51 39.97 61.50
C LYS A 22 10.46 39.80 59.97
N LYS A 23 9.57 40.54 59.31
CA LYS A 23 9.45 40.55 57.83
C LYS A 23 10.68 41.22 57.22
N THR A 24 11.46 40.49 56.43
CA THR A 24 12.64 41.00 55.71
C THR A 24 12.38 41.02 54.21
N TYR A 25 12.71 42.14 53.56
CA TYR A 25 12.51 42.33 52.11
C TYR A 25 13.36 41.35 51.27
N SER A 26 14.58 41.06 51.73
CA SER A 26 15.47 40.08 51.11
C SER A 26 14.92 38.65 51.17
N GLY A 27 14.27 38.27 52.27
CA GLY A 27 13.63 36.97 52.41
C GLY A 27 12.48 36.78 51.41
N ALA A 28 11.66 37.82 51.22
CA ALA A 28 10.55 37.78 50.25
C ALA A 28 11.04 37.60 48.80
N ILE A 29 12.13 38.28 48.40
CA ILE A 29 12.73 38.12 47.06
C ILE A 29 13.22 36.69 46.84
N VAL A 30 13.94 36.13 47.81
CA VAL A 30 14.45 34.75 47.74
C VAL A 30 13.30 33.75 47.64
N THR A 31 12.21 33.95 48.39
CA THR A 31 11.02 33.09 48.29
C THR A 31 10.37 33.18 46.90
N ILE A 32 10.25 34.37 46.31
CA ILE A 32 9.67 34.54 44.97
C ILE A 32 10.54 33.85 43.91
N LEU A 33 11.86 34.08 43.94
CA LEU A 33 12.79 33.40 43.04
C LEU A 33 12.74 31.87 43.18
N GLY A 34 12.69 31.37 44.42
CA GLY A 34 12.57 29.94 44.68
C GLY A 34 11.27 29.34 44.15
N LEU A 35 10.14 30.04 44.31
CA LEU A 35 8.85 29.61 43.76
C LEU A 35 8.83 29.61 42.24
N ILE A 36 9.44 30.61 41.60
CA ILE A 36 9.58 30.66 40.13
C ILE A 36 10.38 29.46 39.64
N ILE A 37 11.55 29.19 40.24
CA ILE A 37 12.39 28.06 39.86
C ILE A 37 11.63 26.74 40.06
N MET A 38 10.98 26.55 41.22
CA MET A 38 10.19 25.34 41.48
C MET A 38 9.03 25.17 40.49
N PHE A 39 8.34 26.25 40.13
CA PHE A 39 7.28 26.19 39.14
C PHE A 39 7.81 25.83 37.74
N THR A 40 8.93 26.42 37.32
CA THR A 40 9.55 26.09 36.02
C THR A 40 10.00 24.64 35.94
N LEU A 41 10.62 24.11 37.01
CA LEU A 41 11.01 22.70 37.08
C LEU A 41 9.79 21.79 37.07
N PHE A 42 8.73 22.14 37.81
CA PHE A 42 7.48 21.37 37.81
C PHE A 42 6.85 21.29 36.42
N VAL A 43 6.77 22.41 35.69
CA VAL A 43 6.24 22.43 34.33
C VAL A 43 7.11 21.58 33.39
N HIS A 44 8.43 21.68 33.49
CA HIS A 44 9.35 20.90 32.66
C HIS A 44 9.24 19.39 32.92
N GLU A 45 9.25 18.97 34.19
CA GLU A 45 9.09 17.57 34.58
C GLU A 45 7.71 17.02 34.21
N LEU A 46 6.65 17.82 34.41
CA LEU A 46 5.30 17.43 34.00
C LEU A 46 5.22 17.24 32.48
N GLN A 47 5.81 18.15 31.71
CA GLN A 47 5.84 18.05 30.26
C GLN A 47 6.67 16.84 29.81
N PHE A 48 7.81 16.57 30.44
CA PHE A 48 8.63 15.39 30.18
C PHE A 48 7.89 14.09 30.51
N TYR A 49 7.21 14.04 31.66
CA TYR A 49 6.41 12.89 32.08
C TYR A 49 5.22 12.62 31.14
N LEU A 50 4.60 13.68 30.62
CA LEU A 50 3.53 13.57 29.64
C LEU A 50 4.03 13.31 28.21
N THR A 51 5.34 13.42 27.96
CA THR A 51 5.92 13.13 26.65
C THR A 51 6.06 11.63 26.47
N THR A 52 5.40 11.09 25.44
CA THR A 52 5.46 9.66 25.11
C THR A 52 6.61 9.37 24.16
N TYR A 53 7.45 8.38 24.49
CA TYR A 53 8.52 7.89 23.62
C TYR A 53 8.23 6.45 23.16
N THR A 54 8.56 6.14 21.91
CA THR A 54 8.42 4.80 21.35
C THR A 54 9.70 4.00 21.61
N VAL A 55 9.57 2.79 22.17
CA VAL A 55 10.70 1.87 22.39
C VAL A 55 10.61 0.72 21.41
N HIS A 56 11.70 0.46 20.68
CA HIS A 56 11.80 -0.68 19.79
C HIS A 56 12.44 -1.86 20.54
N GLN A 57 11.71 -2.96 20.66
CA GLN A 57 12.21 -4.21 21.22
C GLN A 57 12.09 -5.31 20.16
N MET A 58 13.11 -6.14 20.06
CA MET A 58 13.10 -7.29 19.16
C MET A 58 12.65 -8.52 19.94
N SER A 59 11.69 -9.25 19.38
CA SER A 59 11.18 -10.51 19.91
C SER A 59 11.05 -11.52 18.78
N VAL A 60 11.18 -12.80 19.08
CA VAL A 60 10.95 -13.88 18.11
C VAL A 60 9.46 -13.94 17.78
N ASP A 61 9.11 -14.00 16.50
CA ASP A 61 7.73 -14.19 16.12
C ASP A 61 7.31 -15.66 16.21
N LEU A 62 6.31 -15.92 17.06
CA LEU A 62 5.73 -17.24 17.30
C LEU A 62 4.46 -17.50 16.48
N LYS A 63 3.88 -16.48 15.84
CA LYS A 63 2.63 -16.59 15.07
C LYS A 63 2.94 -17.17 13.69
N ARG A 64 2.30 -18.30 13.33
CA ARG A 64 2.48 -19.00 12.05
C ARG A 64 1.14 -19.15 11.34
N GLY A 65 1.13 -18.89 10.03
CA GLY A 65 0.02 -19.23 9.14
C GLY A 65 -1.08 -18.18 9.01
N GLU A 66 -0.82 -16.94 9.40
CA GLU A 66 -1.75 -15.82 9.18
C GLU A 66 -1.66 -15.32 7.72
N THR A 67 -2.72 -14.71 7.20
CA THR A 67 -2.68 -13.98 5.93
C THR A 67 -2.13 -12.58 6.16
N LEU A 68 -1.48 -12.03 5.14
CA LEU A 68 -0.96 -10.68 5.13
C LEU A 68 -1.68 -9.88 4.02
N PRO A 69 -2.52 -8.89 4.37
CA PRO A 69 -3.09 -8.00 3.38
C PRO A 69 -2.01 -7.04 2.85
N ILE A 70 -1.84 -6.96 1.54
CA ILE A 70 -0.96 -6.02 0.86
C ILE A 70 -1.84 -4.94 0.24
N HIS A 71 -1.69 -3.68 0.67
CA HIS A 71 -2.36 -2.56 0.03
C HIS A 71 -1.46 -2.00 -1.06
N ILE A 72 -2.01 -1.87 -2.27
CA ILE A 72 -1.30 -1.41 -3.45
C ILE A 72 -2.04 -0.19 -3.99
N ASN A 73 -1.32 0.88 -4.29
CA ASN A 73 -1.82 2.04 -5.03
C ASN A 73 -0.71 2.57 -5.93
N MET A 74 -0.85 2.29 -7.23
CA MET A 74 0.19 2.51 -8.22
C MET A 74 -0.42 3.04 -9.52
N SER A 75 0.28 3.92 -10.23
CA SER A 75 -0.16 4.46 -11.52
C SER A 75 0.87 4.23 -12.60
N PHE A 76 0.41 3.84 -13.78
CA PHE A 76 1.20 3.58 -14.98
C PHE A 76 0.75 4.57 -16.07
N PRO A 77 1.43 5.70 -16.26
CA PRO A 77 1.02 6.74 -17.20
C PRO A 77 1.05 6.31 -18.67
N SER A 78 1.86 5.30 -19.02
CA SER A 78 2.07 4.88 -20.43
C SER A 78 1.47 3.51 -20.75
N LEU A 79 0.64 2.96 -19.87
CA LEU A 79 0.01 1.64 -20.04
C LEU A 79 -1.50 1.72 -19.77
N PRO A 80 -2.36 1.37 -20.76
CA PRO A 80 -3.79 1.24 -20.57
C PRO A 80 -4.16 0.12 -19.60
N CYS A 81 -5.36 0.19 -19.01
CA CYS A 81 -5.78 -0.78 -18.01
C CYS A 81 -6.11 -2.17 -18.58
N GLU A 82 -6.48 -2.24 -19.87
CA GLU A 82 -6.84 -3.48 -20.55
C GLU A 82 -5.64 -4.42 -20.71
N VAL A 83 -4.43 -3.85 -20.81
CA VAL A 83 -3.20 -4.64 -20.98
C VAL A 83 -2.53 -5.03 -19.68
N LEU A 84 -2.91 -4.39 -18.57
CA LEU A 84 -2.23 -4.52 -17.29
C LEU A 84 -2.81 -5.68 -16.49
N SER A 85 -1.97 -6.65 -16.13
CA SER A 85 -2.30 -7.76 -15.24
C SER A 85 -1.57 -7.62 -13.91
N VAL A 86 -2.22 -8.08 -12.84
CA VAL A 86 -1.64 -8.19 -11.50
C VAL A 86 -1.72 -9.65 -11.09
N ASP A 87 -0.54 -10.25 -10.89
CA ASP A 87 -0.40 -11.68 -10.67
C ASP A 87 0.43 -11.91 -9.41
N ALA A 88 0.00 -12.86 -8.57
CA ALA A 88 0.73 -13.25 -7.36
C ALA A 88 1.00 -14.76 -7.34
N ILE A 89 2.22 -15.11 -6.94
CA ILE A 89 2.69 -16.50 -6.84
C ILE A 89 3.34 -16.70 -5.47
N ASP A 90 2.82 -17.64 -4.70
CA ASP A 90 3.41 -18.06 -3.43
C ASP A 90 4.48 -19.15 -3.63
N MET A 91 5.29 -19.44 -2.59
CA MET A 91 6.25 -20.55 -2.64
C MET A 91 5.63 -21.94 -2.83
N SER A 92 4.35 -22.12 -2.56
CA SER A 92 3.62 -23.36 -2.82
C SER A 92 3.34 -23.56 -4.32
N GLY A 93 3.67 -22.56 -5.16
CA GLY A 93 3.34 -22.56 -6.58
C GLY A 93 1.84 -22.38 -6.82
N LYS A 94 1.08 -21.92 -5.81
CA LYS A 94 -0.31 -21.55 -6.01
C LYS A 94 -0.31 -20.23 -6.78
N HIS A 95 -0.68 -20.30 -8.05
CA HIS A 95 -0.94 -19.13 -8.87
C HIS A 95 -2.30 -18.56 -8.45
N GLU A 96 -2.31 -17.34 -7.93
CA GLU A 96 -3.53 -16.57 -7.76
C GLU A 96 -3.52 -15.51 -8.87
N VAL A 97 -4.00 -15.93 -10.05
CA VAL A 97 -4.15 -15.09 -11.25
C VAL A 97 -5.42 -14.28 -11.09
N ASP A 98 -5.33 -12.97 -11.32
CA ASP A 98 -6.45 -12.03 -11.27
C ASP A 98 -7.24 -12.12 -9.94
N LEU A 99 -6.65 -11.58 -8.87
CA LEU A 99 -7.27 -11.52 -7.53
C LEU A 99 -8.49 -10.58 -7.54
N HIS A 100 -9.60 -11.12 -8.06
CA HIS A 100 -10.77 -10.39 -8.52
C HIS A 100 -11.56 -9.66 -7.43
N THR A 101 -11.35 -9.94 -6.15
CA THR A 101 -12.28 -9.45 -5.12
C THR A 101 -11.94 -8.07 -4.56
N ASN A 102 -10.71 -7.56 -4.72
CA ASN A 102 -10.26 -6.34 -4.03
C ASN A 102 -9.27 -5.45 -4.81
N ILE A 103 -8.99 -5.72 -6.10
CA ILE A 103 -8.16 -4.85 -6.95
C ILE A 103 -9.02 -4.15 -7.98
N TRP A 104 -8.83 -2.84 -8.09
CA TRP A 104 -9.52 -1.98 -9.04
C TRP A 104 -8.50 -1.32 -9.99
N LYS A 105 -8.85 -1.30 -11.28
CA LYS A 105 -8.09 -0.64 -12.35
C LYS A 105 -8.88 0.58 -12.83
N LEU A 106 -8.31 1.77 -12.75
CA LEU A 106 -8.93 3.03 -13.17
C LEU A 106 -8.18 3.61 -14.36
N ARG A 107 -8.90 3.93 -15.43
CA ARG A 107 -8.32 4.59 -16.61
C ARG A 107 -7.92 6.03 -16.28
N LEU A 108 -6.72 6.42 -16.72
CA LEU A 108 -6.16 7.75 -16.54
C LEU A 108 -5.99 8.45 -17.88
N ASP A 109 -6.23 9.76 -17.90
CA ASP A 109 -5.84 10.66 -18.99
C ASP A 109 -4.32 10.92 -18.97
N ARG A 110 -3.80 11.54 -20.03
CA ARG A 110 -2.41 12.00 -20.16
C ARG A 110 -1.92 12.91 -19.01
N TYR A 111 -2.85 13.57 -18.33
CA TYR A 111 -2.58 14.44 -17.19
C TYR A 111 -2.70 13.73 -15.83
N GLY A 112 -2.99 12.42 -15.81
CA GLY A 112 -3.18 11.64 -14.58
C GLY A 112 -4.56 11.79 -13.93
N HIS A 113 -5.53 12.36 -14.63
CA HIS A 113 -6.92 12.45 -14.15
C HIS A 113 -7.70 11.18 -14.47
N ILE A 114 -8.59 10.76 -13.58
CA ILE A 114 -9.41 9.56 -13.77
C ILE A 114 -10.53 9.87 -14.77
N ILE A 115 -10.58 9.13 -15.89
CA ILE A 115 -11.52 9.34 -17.01
C ILE A 115 -12.65 8.32 -17.06
N GLY A 116 -12.54 7.21 -16.32
CA GLY A 116 -13.56 6.15 -16.29
C GLY A 116 -13.96 5.80 -14.85
N THR A 117 -15.27 5.67 -14.61
CA THR A 117 -15.86 5.16 -13.36
C THR A 117 -16.21 3.68 -13.42
N GLU A 118 -15.94 3.02 -14.55
CA GLU A 118 -16.26 1.60 -14.76
C GLU A 118 -15.13 0.74 -14.19
N TYR A 119 -15.45 -0.03 -13.16
CA TYR A 119 -14.54 -0.99 -12.56
C TYR A 119 -14.34 -2.15 -13.53
N LEU A 120 -13.14 -2.26 -14.12
CA LEU A 120 -12.81 -3.31 -15.10
C LEU A 120 -12.69 -4.71 -14.49
N SER A 121 -12.97 -4.89 -13.19
CA SER A 121 -13.05 -6.20 -12.54
C SER A 121 -14.32 -6.98 -12.97
N ASP A 122 -15.41 -6.29 -13.35
CA ASP A 122 -16.69 -6.91 -13.75
C ASP A 122 -16.77 -7.32 -15.23
N LEU A 123 -15.86 -6.83 -16.08
CA LEU A 123 -15.90 -7.10 -17.52
C LEU A 123 -15.31 -8.47 -17.90
N VAL A 124 -14.49 -9.06 -17.04
CA VAL A 124 -13.88 -10.39 -17.25
C VAL A 124 -14.83 -11.53 -16.82
N GLU A 125 -15.68 -11.33 -15.80
CA GLU A 125 -16.64 -12.34 -15.35
C GLU A 125 -17.72 -12.66 -16.40
N LYS A 126 -18.13 -11.68 -17.23
CA LYS A 126 -19.12 -11.93 -18.29
C LYS A 126 -18.60 -12.81 -19.43
N GLY A 127 -17.28 -12.99 -19.56
CA GLY A 127 -16.67 -13.81 -20.61
C GLY A 127 -16.42 -15.27 -20.22
N HIS A 128 -16.26 -15.57 -18.94
CA HIS A 128 -15.79 -16.90 -18.49
C HIS A 128 -16.73 -17.60 -17.48
N GLY A 129 -17.86 -16.98 -17.10
CA GLY A 129 -18.83 -17.54 -16.15
C GLY A 129 -19.81 -18.59 -16.71
N ALA A 130 -19.48 -19.28 -17.81
CA ALA A 130 -20.33 -20.33 -18.37
C ALA A 130 -19.50 -21.57 -18.71
N HIS A 131 -19.06 -22.33 -17.69
CA HIS A 131 -18.96 -23.79 -17.74
C HIS A 131 -18.32 -24.31 -16.43
N HIS A 132 -19.16 -24.76 -15.50
CA HIS A 132 -18.94 -25.75 -14.41
C HIS A 132 -20.20 -25.66 -13.53
N ASP A 133 -21.04 -26.65 -13.25
CA ASP A 133 -21.06 -28.10 -13.44
C ASP A 133 -22.55 -28.53 -13.47
N HIS A 134 -22.88 -29.65 -14.12
CA HIS A 134 -23.54 -30.80 -13.47
C HIS A 134 -23.86 -31.91 -14.49
N ASP A 135 -23.27 -33.07 -14.22
CA ASP A 135 -23.60 -34.39 -14.73
C ASP A 135 -25.04 -34.78 -14.38
N HIS A 136 -25.83 -35.13 -15.40
CA HIS A 136 -26.75 -36.29 -15.39
C HIS A 136 -27.23 -36.56 -16.82
N GLY A 137 -27.06 -37.80 -17.27
CA GLY A 137 -27.40 -38.23 -18.62
C GLY A 137 -28.90 -38.22 -18.93
N HIS A 138 -29.21 -37.91 -20.18
CA HIS A 138 -30.23 -38.57 -21.00
C HIS A 138 -29.97 -38.20 -22.47
N GLU A 139 -29.96 -39.23 -23.34
CA GLU A 139 -29.97 -39.09 -24.79
C GLU A 139 -31.23 -38.36 -25.24
N HIS A 140 -31.11 -37.30 -26.05
CA HIS A 140 -32.05 -36.96 -27.10
C HIS A 140 -31.36 -36.07 -28.15
N HIS A 141 -31.45 -36.51 -29.40
CA HIS A 141 -31.10 -35.75 -30.60
C HIS A 141 -31.93 -34.47 -30.68
N ASP A 142 -31.28 -33.32 -30.83
CA ASP A 142 -31.77 -32.25 -31.69
C ASP A 142 -30.62 -31.34 -32.12
N GLU A 143 -30.51 -31.13 -33.43
CA GLU A 143 -29.56 -30.22 -34.06
C GLU A 143 -29.89 -28.77 -33.68
N GLN A 144 -29.05 -28.16 -32.85
CA GLN A 144 -29.08 -26.71 -32.65
C GLN A 144 -27.68 -26.13 -32.80
N LYS A 145 -27.53 -25.34 -33.86
CA LYS A 145 -26.33 -24.60 -34.28
C LYS A 145 -25.65 -23.93 -33.08
N LYS A 146 -24.44 -24.39 -32.73
CA LYS A 146 -23.47 -23.59 -31.99
C LYS A 146 -23.15 -22.35 -32.82
N HIS A 147 -23.60 -21.19 -32.36
CA HIS A 147 -23.02 -19.92 -32.78
C HIS A 147 -21.72 -19.76 -31.96
N GLU A 148 -20.57 -20.10 -32.56
CA GLU A 148 -19.27 -19.64 -32.07
C GLU A 148 -19.18 -18.13 -32.33
N PRO A 149 -18.98 -17.28 -31.31
CA PRO A 149 -18.50 -15.93 -31.53
C PRO A 149 -16.97 -16.01 -31.71
N THR A 150 -16.56 -15.64 -32.92
CA THR A 150 -15.28 -15.08 -33.35
C THR A 150 -14.29 -14.60 -32.27
N PHE A 151 -13.47 -15.51 -31.71
CA PHE A 151 -12.27 -15.18 -30.91
C PHE A 151 -11.34 -14.13 -31.57
N ASN A 152 -11.33 -14.08 -32.91
CA ASN A 152 -10.52 -13.09 -33.65
C ASN A 152 -11.13 -11.67 -33.64
N GLU A 153 -12.45 -11.51 -33.67
CA GLU A 153 -13.08 -10.18 -33.76
C GLU A 153 -12.94 -9.40 -32.44
N ASP A 154 -13.12 -10.07 -31.30
CA ASP A 154 -12.96 -9.45 -29.98
C ASP A 154 -11.49 -9.08 -29.70
N ALA A 155 -10.55 -9.95 -30.08
CA ALA A 155 -9.12 -9.65 -29.99
C ALA A 155 -8.73 -8.46 -30.87
N GLU A 156 -9.25 -8.37 -32.10
CA GLU A 156 -9.01 -7.23 -32.99
C GLU A 156 -9.61 -5.92 -32.45
N LYS A 157 -10.81 -5.98 -31.87
CA LYS A 157 -11.45 -4.85 -31.22
C LYS A 157 -10.63 -4.35 -30.03
N MET A 158 -10.13 -5.26 -29.19
CA MET A 158 -9.25 -4.95 -28.06
C MET A 158 -7.94 -4.31 -28.53
N VAL A 159 -7.29 -4.87 -29.55
CA VAL A 159 -6.06 -4.28 -30.12
C VAL A 159 -6.31 -2.86 -30.59
N LYS A 160 -7.44 -2.62 -31.29
CA LYS A 160 -7.79 -1.29 -31.80
C LYS A 160 -8.05 -0.29 -30.66
N SER A 161 -8.79 -0.68 -29.62
CA SER A 161 -9.06 0.20 -28.48
C SER A 161 -7.79 0.51 -27.69
N VAL A 162 -6.91 -0.46 -27.49
CA VAL A 162 -5.63 -0.27 -26.78
C VAL A 162 -4.71 0.64 -27.58
N LYS A 163 -4.59 0.46 -28.90
CA LYS A 163 -3.79 1.37 -29.74
C LYS A 163 -4.31 2.81 -29.67
N GLN A 164 -5.62 3.00 -29.73
CA GLN A 164 -6.23 4.32 -29.58
C GLN A 164 -5.94 4.93 -28.19
N ALA A 165 -6.02 4.14 -27.12
CA ALA A 165 -5.68 4.58 -25.77
C ALA A 165 -4.20 4.99 -25.65
N LEU A 166 -3.29 4.24 -26.28
CA LEU A 166 -1.87 4.58 -26.37
C LEU A 166 -1.64 5.92 -27.09
N GLU A 167 -2.30 6.14 -28.23
CA GLU A 167 -2.20 7.39 -29.01
C GLU A 167 -2.74 8.60 -28.24
N ASN A 168 -3.79 8.40 -27.44
CA ASN A 168 -4.35 9.43 -26.56
C ASN A 168 -3.47 9.73 -25.33
N GLY A 169 -2.45 8.90 -25.07
CA GLY A 169 -1.62 8.99 -23.87
C GLY A 169 -2.35 8.57 -22.60
N GLU A 170 -3.24 7.58 -22.70
CA GLU A 170 -3.96 7.04 -21.56
C GLU A 170 -3.08 6.11 -20.71
N GLY A 171 -3.32 6.15 -19.40
CA GLY A 171 -2.65 5.32 -18.41
C GLY A 171 -3.63 4.52 -17.55
N CYS A 172 -3.09 3.82 -16.56
CA CYS A 172 -3.87 3.02 -15.63
C CYS A 172 -3.43 3.23 -14.18
N ARG A 173 -4.38 3.42 -13.27
CA ARG A 173 -4.17 3.36 -11.83
C ARG A 173 -4.69 2.04 -11.28
N VAL A 174 -3.80 1.26 -10.70
CA VAL A 174 -4.12 0.04 -9.97
C VAL A 174 -4.18 0.40 -8.49
N TYR A 175 -5.32 0.16 -7.85
CA TYR A 175 -5.43 0.32 -6.40
C TYR A 175 -6.25 -0.82 -5.81
N GLY A 176 -5.92 -1.26 -4.60
CA GLY A 176 -6.61 -2.39 -3.99
C GLY A 176 -5.87 -3.04 -2.84
N MET A 177 -6.43 -4.16 -2.39
CA MET A 177 -5.86 -5.00 -1.33
C MET A 177 -5.69 -6.43 -1.83
N LEU A 178 -4.55 -7.03 -1.50
CA LEU A 178 -4.20 -8.41 -1.82
C LEU A 178 -4.04 -9.24 -0.56
N ASP A 179 -4.91 -10.23 -0.35
CA ASP A 179 -4.77 -11.14 0.77
C ASP A 179 -3.87 -12.31 0.39
N VAL A 180 -2.60 -12.26 0.79
CA VAL A 180 -1.64 -13.34 0.50
C VAL A 180 -1.29 -14.13 1.74
N GLN A 181 -0.87 -15.37 1.57
CA GLN A 181 -0.28 -16.13 2.69
C GLN A 181 1.03 -15.48 3.13
N ARG A 182 1.29 -15.49 4.44
CA ARG A 182 2.53 -15.03 5.06
C ARG A 182 3.70 -15.99 4.80
N VAL A 183 4.06 -16.15 3.53
CA VAL A 183 5.17 -16.96 3.03
C VAL A 183 6.00 -16.12 2.06
N ALA A 184 7.17 -16.62 1.68
CA ALA A 184 7.90 -16.01 0.57
C ALA A 184 7.09 -16.17 -0.72
N GLY A 185 7.17 -15.16 -1.58
CA GLY A 185 6.39 -15.08 -2.79
C GLY A 185 6.80 -13.90 -3.65
N ASN A 186 6.21 -13.82 -4.83
CA ASN A 186 6.35 -12.67 -5.69
C ASN A 186 4.96 -12.22 -6.15
N PHE A 187 4.83 -10.92 -6.38
CA PHE A 187 3.72 -10.39 -7.14
C PHE A 187 4.29 -9.52 -8.25
N HIS A 188 3.68 -9.59 -9.42
CA HIS A 188 4.14 -8.85 -10.57
C HIS A 188 2.96 -8.12 -11.22
N ILE A 189 3.23 -6.90 -11.63
CA ILE A 189 2.32 -6.07 -12.40
C ILE A 189 2.96 -5.94 -13.78
N SER A 190 2.35 -6.55 -14.79
CA SER A 190 2.97 -6.69 -16.11
C SER A 190 1.94 -6.69 -17.22
N VAL A 191 2.42 -6.62 -18.46
CA VAL A 191 1.58 -6.76 -19.66
C VAL A 191 1.36 -8.22 -20.09
N HIS A 192 1.79 -9.19 -19.27
CA HIS A 192 1.72 -10.62 -19.61
C HIS A 192 0.30 -11.21 -19.55
N GLY A 193 -0.69 -10.50 -19.01
CA GLY A 193 -2.08 -10.98 -19.01
C GLY A 193 -2.67 -11.16 -20.41
N LEU A 194 -2.04 -10.59 -21.44
CA LEU A 194 -2.44 -10.77 -22.82
C LEU A 194 -1.71 -11.94 -23.48
N ASN A 195 -2.40 -12.60 -24.41
CA ASN A 195 -1.76 -13.52 -25.34
C ASN A 195 -0.57 -12.83 -26.03
N ILE A 196 0.59 -13.49 -26.04
CA ILE A 196 1.84 -12.97 -26.59
C ILE A 196 1.68 -12.38 -28.00
N PHE A 197 0.87 -13.03 -28.85
CA PHE A 197 0.61 -12.56 -30.22
C PHE A 197 -0.18 -11.23 -30.25
N VAL A 198 -1.08 -11.03 -29.29
CA VAL A 198 -1.86 -9.79 -29.16
C VAL A 198 -0.97 -8.67 -28.64
N ALA A 199 -0.16 -8.95 -27.62
CA ALA A 199 0.79 -7.99 -27.08
C ALA A 199 1.82 -7.54 -28.13
N GLU A 200 2.32 -8.48 -28.96
CA GLU A 200 3.24 -8.16 -30.07
C GLU A 200 2.57 -7.28 -31.13
N LYS A 201 1.29 -7.52 -31.44
CA LYS A 201 0.52 -6.67 -32.38
C LYS A 201 0.25 -5.26 -31.85
N ILE A 202 0.17 -5.08 -30.52
CA ILE A 202 -0.08 -3.80 -29.87
C ILE A 202 1.20 -2.97 -29.79
N PHE A 203 2.27 -3.55 -29.26
CA PHE A 203 3.48 -2.83 -28.90
C PHE A 203 4.60 -2.93 -29.94
N GLU A 204 4.44 -3.74 -30.99
CA GLU A 204 5.46 -3.92 -32.05
C GLU A 204 6.80 -4.44 -31.49
N GLY A 205 6.72 -5.19 -30.39
CA GLY A 205 7.86 -5.80 -29.70
C GLY A 205 7.98 -5.37 -28.23
N SER A 206 8.65 -6.19 -27.43
CA SER A 206 8.82 -5.95 -25.98
C SER A 206 9.71 -4.73 -25.68
N SER A 207 10.52 -4.27 -26.63
CA SER A 207 11.41 -3.10 -26.51
C SER A 207 10.69 -1.75 -26.53
N HIS A 208 9.44 -1.70 -26.98
CA HIS A 208 8.66 -0.45 -27.10
C HIS A 208 7.69 -0.20 -25.95
N VAL A 209 7.59 -1.14 -25.00
CA VAL A 209 6.69 -1.01 -23.86
C VAL A 209 7.31 -0.11 -22.80
N ASN A 210 6.62 0.96 -22.47
CA ASN A 210 7.05 1.88 -21.42
C ASN A 210 6.39 1.53 -20.08
N VAL A 211 7.16 0.96 -19.16
CA VAL A 211 6.71 0.57 -17.81
C VAL A 211 6.98 1.64 -16.75
N SER A 212 7.05 2.90 -17.17
CA SER A 212 7.09 4.05 -16.25
C SER A 212 5.91 3.98 -15.28
N HIS A 213 6.17 4.27 -14.01
CA HIS A 213 5.17 4.13 -12.98
C HIS A 213 5.41 5.05 -11.78
N VAL A 214 4.35 5.25 -11.01
CA VAL A 214 4.34 6.00 -9.75
C VAL A 214 3.74 5.11 -8.68
N ILE A 215 4.49 4.85 -7.62
CA ILE A 215 4.01 4.14 -6.43
C ILE A 215 3.50 5.21 -5.47
N HIS A 216 2.18 5.28 -5.29
CA HIS A 216 1.57 6.23 -4.35
C HIS A 216 1.61 5.67 -2.93
N ASP A 217 1.25 4.40 -2.78
CA ASP A 217 1.20 3.71 -1.50
C ASP A 217 1.45 2.22 -1.71
N LEU A 218 2.38 1.66 -0.94
CA LEU A 218 2.58 0.22 -0.85
C LEU A 218 2.80 -0.16 0.62
N SER A 219 1.84 -0.89 1.19
CA SER A 219 1.91 -1.28 2.59
C SER A 219 1.51 -2.73 2.84
N PHE A 220 2.10 -3.30 3.89
CA PHE A 220 1.92 -4.69 4.27
C PHE A 220 1.25 -4.74 5.64
N GLY A 221 -0.03 -5.12 5.71
CA GLY A 221 -0.82 -5.08 6.93
C GLY A 221 -1.50 -3.73 7.17
N PRO A 222 -2.06 -3.52 8.38
CA PRO A 222 -2.72 -2.28 8.74
C PRO A 222 -1.72 -1.15 8.99
N LYS A 223 -2.09 0.08 8.60
CA LYS A 223 -1.31 1.29 8.85
C LYS A 223 -1.41 1.72 10.31
N TYR A 224 -0.35 2.33 10.83
CA TYR A 224 -0.28 2.90 12.17
C TYR A 224 0.32 4.31 12.14
N PRO A 225 0.05 5.16 13.15
CA PRO A 225 0.58 6.52 13.19
C PRO A 225 2.12 6.55 13.18
N GLY A 226 2.70 7.32 12.26
CA GLY A 226 4.16 7.47 12.14
C GLY A 226 4.84 6.39 11.29
N ILE A 227 4.10 5.52 10.62
CA ILE A 227 4.66 4.66 9.57
C ILE A 227 5.09 5.52 8.37
N HIS A 228 6.29 5.27 7.86
CA HIS A 228 6.80 5.87 6.63
C HIS A 228 7.40 4.77 5.78
N ASN A 229 6.74 4.37 4.69
CA ASN A 229 7.23 3.28 3.87
C ASN A 229 8.28 3.78 2.86
N PRO A 230 9.32 2.99 2.54
CA PRO A 230 10.39 3.42 1.63
C PRO A 230 9.96 3.71 0.18
N LEU A 231 8.82 3.16 -0.25
CA LEU A 231 8.34 3.27 -1.64
C LEU A 231 7.18 4.25 -1.83
N ASP A 232 6.68 4.85 -0.75
CA ASP A 232 5.56 5.79 -0.84
C ASP A 232 5.99 7.04 -1.63
N GLU A 233 5.11 7.50 -2.50
CA GLU A 233 5.30 8.66 -3.39
C GLU A 233 6.53 8.57 -4.32
N THR A 234 7.01 7.36 -4.63
CA THR A 234 8.17 7.17 -5.52
C THR A 234 7.76 7.10 -6.99
N THR A 235 8.54 7.74 -7.86
CA THR A 235 8.30 7.76 -9.32
C THR A 235 9.48 7.17 -10.07
N ARG A 236 9.23 6.37 -11.10
CA ARG A 236 10.22 5.82 -12.02
C ARG A 236 9.77 6.06 -13.44
N ILE A 237 10.50 6.91 -14.16
CA ILE A 237 10.23 7.22 -15.56
C ILE A 237 11.37 6.66 -16.41
N LEU A 238 11.00 5.89 -17.43
CA LEU A 238 11.91 5.37 -18.44
C LEU A 238 11.96 6.33 -19.63
N HIS A 239 13.18 6.59 -20.09
CA HIS A 239 13.45 7.32 -21.32
C HIS A 239 14.09 6.37 -22.33
N ASP A 240 13.46 6.24 -23.51
CA ASP A 240 13.95 5.50 -24.69
C ASP A 240 14.43 4.06 -24.45
N THR A 241 13.97 3.44 -23.36
CA THR A 241 14.34 2.08 -22.96
C THR A 241 13.15 1.36 -22.36
N SER A 242 13.07 0.08 -22.65
CA SER A 242 12.13 -0.84 -22.02
C SER A 242 12.89 -1.80 -21.12
N GLY A 243 12.26 -2.26 -20.05
CA GLY A 243 12.91 -3.14 -19.08
C GLY A 243 11.98 -3.56 -17.96
N THR A 244 12.53 -4.30 -17.02
CA THR A 244 11.81 -4.76 -15.84
C THR A 244 12.37 -4.09 -14.60
N PHE A 245 11.50 -3.48 -13.80
CA PHE A 245 11.85 -3.05 -12.45
C PHE A 245 11.65 -4.21 -11.48
N LYS A 246 12.69 -4.53 -10.71
CA LYS A 246 12.67 -5.55 -9.67
C LYS A 246 12.82 -4.92 -8.30
N TYR A 247 11.80 -5.07 -7.46
CA TYR A 247 11.79 -4.61 -6.08
C TYR A 247 11.94 -5.80 -5.14
N TYR A 248 13.08 -5.90 -4.47
CA TYR A 248 13.29 -6.90 -3.42
C TYR A 248 12.83 -6.33 -2.08
N ILE A 249 11.69 -6.80 -1.61
CA ILE A 249 11.06 -6.32 -0.38
C ILE A 249 11.32 -7.32 0.74
N LYS A 250 11.87 -6.85 1.86
CA LYS A 250 12.03 -7.64 3.09
C LYS A 250 11.06 -7.13 4.14
N VAL A 251 10.00 -7.89 4.36
CA VAL A 251 8.96 -7.56 5.34
C VAL A 251 9.36 -8.07 6.72
N VAL A 252 9.28 -7.20 7.71
CA VAL A 252 9.56 -7.45 9.13
C VAL A 252 8.27 -7.24 9.92
N PRO A 253 7.71 -8.29 10.54
CA PRO A 253 6.53 -8.18 11.40
C PRO A 253 6.85 -7.36 12.65
N THR A 254 5.95 -6.46 13.01
CA THR A 254 6.08 -5.58 14.18
C THR A 254 4.78 -5.51 14.95
N GLU A 255 4.84 -5.35 16.28
CA GLU A 255 3.64 -5.12 17.09
C GLU A 255 3.62 -3.68 17.58
N TYR A 256 2.61 -2.91 17.15
CA TYR A 256 2.39 -1.56 17.67
C TYR A 256 1.52 -1.62 18.93
N ARG A 257 2.05 -1.15 20.05
CA ARG A 257 1.35 -1.14 21.34
C ARG A 257 0.88 0.27 21.66
N TYR A 258 -0.44 0.47 21.65
CA TYR A 258 -1.04 1.73 22.07
C TYR A 258 -0.90 1.94 23.59
N LEU A 259 -0.97 3.20 24.05
CA LEU A 259 -1.07 3.54 25.48
C LEU A 259 -2.24 2.83 26.18
N SER A 260 -3.30 2.56 25.43
CA SER A 260 -4.46 1.76 25.83
C SER A 260 -4.15 0.27 26.08
N LYS A 261 -2.89 -0.19 25.91
CA LYS A 261 -2.46 -1.59 25.91
C LYS A 261 -3.02 -2.46 24.78
N LYS A 262 -3.77 -1.88 23.84
CA LYS A 262 -4.18 -2.56 22.61
C LYS A 262 -2.93 -2.84 21.76
N VAL A 263 -2.78 -4.07 21.32
CA VAL A 263 -1.69 -4.50 20.43
C VAL A 263 -2.24 -4.61 19.02
N LEU A 264 -1.60 -3.96 18.07
CA LEU A 264 -1.91 -4.04 16.65
C LEU A 264 -0.76 -4.75 15.93
N PRO A 265 -1.00 -5.90 15.28
CA PRO A 265 -0.01 -6.50 14.40
C PRO A 265 0.16 -5.61 13.17
N THR A 266 1.38 -5.20 12.90
CA THR A 266 1.79 -4.28 11.84
C THR A 266 2.99 -4.88 11.13
N ASN A 267 3.40 -4.30 10.01
CA ASN A 267 4.67 -4.70 9.39
C ASN A 267 5.43 -3.46 8.96
N GLN A 268 6.74 -3.59 8.98
CA GLN A 268 7.66 -2.67 8.33
C GLN A 268 8.36 -3.41 7.21
N PHE A 269 8.93 -2.69 6.26
CA PHE A 269 9.73 -3.33 5.23
C PHE A 269 10.90 -2.46 4.80
N SER A 270 11.91 -3.13 4.26
CA SER A 270 13.01 -2.51 3.52
C SER A 270 12.96 -2.95 2.07
N VAL A 271 13.48 -2.11 1.18
CA VAL A 271 13.45 -2.36 -0.27
C VAL A 271 14.85 -2.25 -0.87
N THR A 272 15.12 -3.07 -1.87
CA THR A 272 16.25 -2.90 -2.79
C THR A 272 15.74 -2.97 -4.22
N GLU A 273 16.11 -1.99 -5.03
CA GLU A 273 15.61 -1.82 -6.39
C GLU A 273 16.69 -2.19 -7.42
N TYR A 274 16.27 -2.86 -8.49
CA TYR A 274 17.10 -3.13 -9.67
C TYR A 274 16.30 -2.86 -10.94
N PHE A 275 16.94 -2.25 -11.93
CA PHE A 275 16.40 -2.12 -13.28
C PHE A 275 17.13 -3.08 -14.22
N LEU A 276 16.38 -3.90 -14.93
CA LEU A 276 16.90 -4.82 -15.95
C LEU A 276 16.43 -4.33 -17.32
N PRO A 277 17.30 -3.71 -18.14
CA PRO A 277 16.94 -3.32 -19.49
C PRO A 277 16.68 -4.56 -20.35
N ILE A 278 15.63 -4.52 -21.17
CA ILE A 278 15.29 -5.64 -22.05
C ILE A 278 16.04 -5.53 -23.36
N ARG A 279 16.61 -6.63 -23.83
CA ARG A 279 17.20 -6.68 -25.17
C ARG A 279 16.12 -7.10 -26.17
N PRO A 280 16.21 -6.68 -27.44
CA PRO A 280 15.23 -7.07 -28.48
C PRO A 280 15.13 -8.59 -28.70
N THR A 281 16.14 -9.35 -28.29
CA THR A 281 16.18 -10.82 -28.38
C THR A 281 15.49 -11.54 -27.22
N ASP A 282 15.16 -10.82 -26.15
CA ASP A 282 14.62 -11.42 -24.93
C ASP A 282 13.12 -11.69 -25.13
N ARG A 283 12.70 -12.94 -24.87
CA ARG A 283 11.28 -13.35 -24.93
C ARG A 283 10.46 -12.91 -23.71
N ALA A 284 11.10 -12.30 -22.72
CA ALA A 284 10.42 -11.78 -21.55
C ALA A 284 9.65 -10.50 -21.92
N TRP A 285 8.53 -10.26 -21.25
CA TRP A 285 7.82 -8.99 -21.35
C TRP A 285 8.23 -8.08 -20.19
N PRO A 286 8.42 -6.77 -20.44
CA PRO A 286 8.77 -5.80 -19.41
C PRO A 286 7.61 -5.62 -18.42
N GLY A 287 7.95 -5.19 -17.21
CA GLY A 287 6.97 -5.01 -16.14
C GLY A 287 7.61 -4.68 -14.80
N ASN A 288 6.77 -4.65 -13.78
CA ASN A 288 7.16 -4.42 -12.40
C ASN A 288 7.05 -5.73 -11.63
N CYS A 289 8.17 -6.21 -11.12
CA CYS A 289 8.23 -7.45 -10.35
C CYS A 289 8.63 -7.14 -8.91
N PHE A 290 7.71 -7.41 -7.98
CA PHE A 290 7.94 -7.28 -6.56
C PHE A 290 8.23 -8.66 -5.98
N ILE A 291 9.45 -8.84 -5.50
CA ILE A 291 9.96 -10.10 -5.00
C ILE A 291 10.09 -9.94 -3.50
N SER A 292 9.32 -10.72 -2.74
CA SER A 292 9.47 -10.82 -1.29
C SER A 292 10.08 -12.18 -0.96
N PRO A 293 11.41 -12.31 -1.03
CA PRO A 293 12.07 -13.61 -0.91
C PRO A 293 11.95 -14.19 0.50
N PHE A 294 11.71 -13.36 1.52
CA PHE A 294 11.53 -13.77 2.90
C PHE A 294 10.70 -12.74 3.66
N MET A 295 9.60 -13.18 4.28
CA MET A 295 9.09 -12.48 5.45
C MET A 295 9.94 -12.95 6.63
N LEU A 296 10.78 -12.06 7.15
CA LEU A 296 11.67 -12.41 8.26
C LEU A 296 10.82 -12.79 9.48
N ARG A 297 11.22 -13.88 10.15
CA ARG A 297 10.69 -14.33 11.44
C ARG A 297 11.48 -13.71 12.58
#